data_AF-A0A5J6VW00-F1
#
_entry.id   AF-A0A5J6VW00-F1
#
_cell.length_a   1.000
_cell.length_b   1.000
_cell.length_c   1.000
_cell.angle_alpha   90.00
_cell.angle_beta   90.00
_cell.angle_gamma   90.00
#
_symmetry.space_group_name_H-M   'P 1'
#
loop_
_entity.id
_entity.type
_entity.pdbx_description
1 polymer ?
#
loop_
_entity_poly.entity_id
_entity_poly.type
_entity_poly.pdbx_seq_one_letter_code
_entity_poly.pdbx_strand_id
1 'polypeptide(L)'
;MDERQLLWLALPLLLGYILSYALEWILRPRIRVFWRRPFFTHVLQGGIYLALYGLILAIVERPWFALTITTALLFLVVMVNNAKYESLREPFTYQDFDYFTDAIRHPRLYLPFLGLTRGIAAILAFVLALYVGFTFERPLPESLGWMDFGEYVGAIFLLAAIFIWGGGRRKQELSYDPIVDMNALGFYGSIWFYAREEHGPCHIATPFAGLPVPAIDPPTLPNIVVVQSESFFRADRFYDQVRQNLFPEFTQIEREAIWAGKVQVPAWGANTVRTEFGFLSGLAESDIGVHRFNPYRKLALRGFTSLASHLQNLGYETICIHPYPASFYNRHNIYPQIGFSRFIDIREFSPGEKDGQYTGDIAIANKVRDIISSVVEKPLFIFCITMENHGPLHLESPREGDADLFYATGIPDSCRDLTVYMRHLMNADHMAGMIRDTLGREPREGIFAWYGDHVPIMPSVYRQMGTPESLTDGFIWRTQSSADTYSRAHSAQITAMGVECLGGEIIRLLPSGRVADPEIRISATSAEIS
;
A
#
# COMPACT_ATOMS: atom_id res chain seq x y z
N MET A 1 3.51 -26.55 -46.76
CA MET A 1 3.04 -25.17 -46.51
C MET A 1 3.66 -24.27 -47.56
N ASP A 2 2.85 -23.55 -48.35
CA ASP A 2 3.36 -22.58 -49.34
C ASP A 2 3.92 -21.32 -48.63
N GLU A 3 4.80 -20.57 -49.29
CA GLU A 3 5.45 -19.35 -48.75
C GLU A 3 4.40 -18.35 -48.24
N ARG A 4 3.26 -18.22 -48.92
CA ARG A 4 2.16 -17.35 -48.48
C ARG A 4 1.53 -17.80 -47.16
N GLN A 5 1.40 -19.10 -46.93
CA GLN A 5 0.87 -19.63 -45.68
C GLN A 5 1.88 -19.44 -44.54
N LEU A 6 3.17 -19.67 -44.80
CA LEU A 6 4.25 -19.38 -43.85
C LEU A 6 4.25 -17.90 -43.42
N LEU A 7 4.14 -16.98 -44.38
CA LEU A 7 4.06 -15.55 -44.10
C LEU A 7 2.81 -15.19 -43.30
N TRP A 8 1.65 -15.78 -43.63
CA TRP A 8 0.39 -15.55 -42.90
C TRP A 8 0.46 -15.99 -41.43
N LEU A 9 1.19 -17.06 -41.13
CA LEU A 9 1.41 -17.57 -39.78
C LEU A 9 2.48 -16.77 -39.02
N ALA A 10 3.55 -16.34 -39.69
CA ALA A 10 4.67 -15.67 -39.05
C ALA A 10 4.40 -14.17 -38.81
N LEU A 11 3.64 -13.51 -39.68
CA LEU A 11 3.46 -12.06 -39.64
C LEU A 11 2.74 -11.56 -38.37
N PRO A 12 1.64 -12.18 -37.89
CA PRO A 12 0.99 -11.76 -36.65
C PRO A 12 1.90 -11.91 -35.43
N LEU A 13 2.71 -12.98 -35.39
CA LEU A 13 3.71 -13.21 -34.34
C LEU A 13 4.77 -12.11 -34.31
N LEU A 14 5.39 -11.82 -35.45
CA LEU A 14 6.43 -10.80 -35.57
C LEU A 14 5.89 -9.40 -35.28
N LEU A 15 4.71 -9.07 -35.82
CA LEU A 15 4.09 -7.78 -35.61
C LEU A 15 3.74 -7.56 -34.14
N GLY A 16 3.14 -8.54 -33.46
CA GLY A 16 2.81 -8.38 -32.05
C GLY A 16 4.02 -8.33 -31.14
N TYR A 17 5.11 -9.03 -31.48
CA TYR A 17 6.37 -8.87 -30.76
C TYR A 17 6.91 -7.44 -30.88
N ILE A 18 6.87 -6.84 -32.08
CA ILE A 18 7.24 -5.43 -32.28
C ILE A 18 6.29 -4.49 -31.52
N LEU A 19 4.97 -4.74 -31.59
CA LEU A 19 3.97 -3.95 -30.87
C LEU A 19 4.18 -4.03 -29.35
N SER A 20 4.63 -5.16 -28.81
CA SER A 20 4.93 -5.29 -27.38
C SER A 20 6.01 -4.30 -26.91
N TYR A 21 6.99 -3.95 -27.77
CA TYR A 21 7.97 -2.90 -27.49
C TYR A 21 7.41 -1.49 -27.70
N ALA A 22 6.55 -1.31 -28.71
CA ALA A 22 5.87 -0.03 -28.91
C ALA A 22 4.99 0.33 -27.69
N LEU A 23 4.35 -0.66 -27.08
CA LEU A 23 3.58 -0.51 -25.84
C LEU A 23 4.46 -0.13 -24.64
N GLU A 24 5.69 -0.63 -24.54
CA GLU A 24 6.60 -0.18 -23.49
C GLU A 24 6.98 1.30 -23.63
N TRP A 25 6.91 1.88 -24.83
CA TRP A 25 7.28 3.29 -25.06
C TRP A 25 6.30 4.28 -24.42
N ILE A 26 5.06 3.87 -24.17
CA ILE A 26 4.03 4.67 -23.52
C ILE A 26 4.00 4.49 -22.00
N LEU A 27 4.87 3.64 -21.42
CA LEU A 27 4.97 3.43 -19.97
C LEU A 27 5.38 4.70 -19.21
N ARG A 28 4.85 4.82 -17.99
CA ARG A 28 5.19 5.81 -16.98
C ARG A 28 5.63 5.08 -15.70
N PRO A 29 6.84 5.36 -15.16
CA PRO A 29 7.87 6.22 -15.71
C PRO A 29 8.42 5.65 -17.02
N ARG A 30 9.05 6.51 -17.82
CA ARG A 30 9.68 6.06 -19.07
C ARG A 30 10.86 5.15 -18.74
N ILE A 31 10.87 3.99 -19.37
CA ILE A 31 11.97 3.04 -19.23
C ILE A 31 13.03 3.24 -20.32
N ARG A 32 14.20 2.68 -20.09
CA ARG A 32 15.30 2.64 -21.06
C ARG A 32 14.85 1.96 -22.36
N VAL A 33 15.22 2.58 -23.48
CA VAL A 33 15.00 2.05 -24.83
C VAL A 33 15.53 0.62 -24.99
N PHE A 34 14.83 -0.19 -25.79
CA PHE A 34 15.02 -1.63 -25.80
C PHE A 34 16.45 -2.06 -26.13
N TRP A 35 17.11 -1.44 -27.11
CA TRP A 35 18.46 -1.80 -27.53
C TRP A 35 19.57 -1.51 -26.49
N ARG A 36 19.24 -0.84 -25.37
CA ARG A 36 20.18 -0.63 -24.26
C ARG A 36 19.92 -1.55 -23.06
N ARG A 37 19.02 -2.54 -23.20
CA ARG A 37 18.76 -3.56 -22.19
C ARG A 37 19.58 -4.83 -22.49
N PRO A 38 19.89 -5.65 -21.47
CA PRO A 38 20.58 -6.92 -21.69
C PRO A 38 19.80 -7.84 -22.63
N PHE A 39 20.49 -8.55 -23.53
CA PHE A 39 19.85 -9.37 -24.56
C PHE A 39 18.87 -10.42 -24.01
N PHE A 40 19.14 -10.99 -22.84
CA PHE A 40 18.28 -11.99 -22.23
C PHE A 40 16.87 -11.47 -21.90
N THR A 41 16.72 -10.16 -21.69
CA THR A 41 15.40 -9.53 -21.43
C THR A 41 14.51 -9.59 -22.67
N HIS A 42 15.09 -9.48 -23.87
CA HIS A 42 14.36 -9.63 -25.12
C HIS A 42 13.92 -11.08 -25.35
N VAL A 43 14.80 -12.03 -25.06
CA VAL A 43 14.47 -13.46 -25.13
C VAL A 43 13.30 -13.76 -24.18
N LEU A 44 13.37 -13.28 -22.93
CA LEU A 44 12.30 -13.47 -21.95
C LEU A 44 10.98 -12.83 -22.39
N GLN A 45 11.00 -11.58 -22.83
CA GLN A 45 9.81 -10.89 -23.33
C GLN A 45 9.20 -11.60 -24.55
N GLY A 46 10.03 -12.08 -25.47
CA GLY A 46 9.58 -12.89 -26.60
C GLY A 46 8.89 -14.17 -26.14
N GLY A 47 9.46 -14.86 -25.14
CA GLY A 47 8.85 -16.05 -24.56
C GLY A 47 7.50 -15.78 -23.89
N ILE A 48 7.40 -14.71 -23.10
CA ILE A 48 6.14 -14.30 -22.45
C ILE A 48 5.08 -13.92 -23.49
N TYR A 49 5.45 -13.13 -24.50
CA TYR A 49 4.56 -12.77 -25.60
C TYR A 49 4.06 -14.00 -26.36
N LEU A 50 4.95 -14.92 -26.73
CA LEU A 50 4.60 -16.16 -27.44
C LEU A 50 3.66 -17.05 -26.61
N ALA A 51 3.90 -17.18 -25.30
CA ALA A 51 3.01 -17.94 -24.42
C ALA A 51 1.60 -17.34 -24.37
N LEU A 52 1.50 -16.02 -24.20
CA LEU A 52 0.21 -15.32 -24.15
C LEU A 52 -0.52 -15.39 -25.49
N TYR A 53 0.18 -15.12 -26.60
CA TYR A 53 -0.39 -15.22 -27.95
C TYR A 53 -0.82 -16.65 -28.26
N GLY A 54 0.01 -17.65 -27.96
CA GLY A 54 -0.28 -19.07 -28.20
C GLY A 54 -1.51 -19.54 -27.43
N LEU A 55 -1.68 -19.10 -26.18
CA LEU A 55 -2.88 -19.38 -25.38
C LEU A 55 -4.14 -18.80 -26.02
N ILE A 56 -4.08 -17.54 -26.45
CA ILE A 56 -5.23 -16.89 -27.08
C ILE A 56 -5.54 -17.55 -28.44
N LEU A 57 -4.51 -17.81 -29.24
CA LEU A 57 -4.64 -18.48 -30.53
C LEU A 57 -5.27 -19.88 -30.38
N ALA A 58 -4.88 -20.64 -29.36
CA ALA A 58 -5.48 -21.95 -29.11
C ALA A 58 -6.99 -21.87 -28.81
N ILE A 59 -7.47 -20.74 -28.28
CA ILE A 59 -8.87 -20.50 -27.94
C ILE A 59 -9.66 -19.94 -29.13
N VAL A 60 -9.12 -18.93 -29.83
CA VAL A 60 -9.84 -18.21 -30.88
C VAL A 60 -9.56 -18.73 -32.29
N GLU A 61 -8.55 -19.58 -32.43
CA GLU A 61 -8.14 -20.29 -33.67
C GLU A 61 -7.76 -19.36 -34.83
N ARG A 62 -7.65 -18.06 -34.58
CA ARG A 62 -7.53 -16.99 -35.56
C ARG A 62 -6.30 -16.13 -35.24
N PRO A 63 -5.23 -16.16 -36.05
CA PRO A 63 -3.95 -15.54 -35.69
C PRO A 63 -3.98 -13.99 -35.59
N TRP A 64 -4.66 -13.28 -36.49
CA TRP A 64 -4.76 -11.81 -36.40
C TRP A 64 -5.67 -11.35 -35.27
N PHE A 65 -6.73 -12.09 -35.02
CA PHE A 65 -7.62 -11.85 -33.90
C PHE A 65 -6.92 -12.14 -32.57
N ALA A 66 -6.13 -13.22 -32.49
CA ALA A 66 -5.28 -13.51 -31.34
C ALA A 66 -4.28 -12.38 -31.09
N LEU A 67 -3.59 -11.90 -32.13
CA LEU A 67 -2.71 -10.73 -32.05
C LEU A 67 -3.45 -9.50 -31.50
N THR A 68 -4.67 -9.25 -31.97
CA THR A 68 -5.48 -8.09 -31.55
C THR A 68 -5.80 -8.19 -30.05
N ILE A 69 -6.28 -9.34 -29.59
CA ILE A 69 -6.60 -9.58 -28.17
C ILE A 69 -5.33 -9.52 -27.32
N THR A 70 -4.23 -10.17 -27.73
CA THR A 70 -2.95 -10.12 -27.02
C THR A 70 -2.47 -8.67 -26.87
N THR A 71 -2.44 -7.91 -27.96
CA THR A 71 -2.04 -6.49 -27.94
C THR A 71 -2.94 -5.66 -27.03
N ALA A 72 -4.26 -5.89 -27.07
CA ALA A 72 -5.22 -5.19 -26.22
C ALA A 72 -5.01 -5.49 -24.72
N LEU A 73 -4.75 -6.74 -24.35
CA LEU A 73 -4.43 -7.13 -22.98
C LEU A 73 -3.13 -6.49 -22.49
N LEU A 74 -2.09 -6.50 -23.31
CA LEU A 74 -0.81 -5.84 -22.98
C LEU A 74 -0.99 -4.33 -22.83
N PHE A 75 -1.74 -3.69 -23.72
CA PHE A 75 -2.07 -2.27 -23.64
C PHE A 75 -2.87 -1.95 -22.37
N LEU A 76 -3.84 -2.78 -21.98
CA LEU A 76 -4.59 -2.62 -20.73
C LEU A 76 -3.65 -2.62 -19.53
N VAL A 77 -2.72 -3.56 -19.45
CA VAL A 77 -1.74 -3.62 -18.35
C VAL A 77 -0.86 -2.36 -18.32
N VAL A 78 -0.45 -1.85 -19.48
CA VAL A 78 0.31 -0.59 -19.58
C VAL A 78 -0.52 0.62 -19.13
N MET A 79 -1.82 0.66 -19.45
CA MET A 79 -2.72 1.69 -18.95
C MET A 79 -2.90 1.62 -17.44
N VAL A 80 -3.06 0.42 -16.88
CA VAL A 80 -3.11 0.20 -15.43
C VAL A 80 -1.82 0.65 -14.77
N ASN A 81 -0.65 0.31 -15.34
CA ASN A 81 0.64 0.81 -14.87
C ASN A 81 0.69 2.34 -14.83
N ASN A 82 0.28 3.01 -15.91
CA ASN A 82 0.35 4.46 -16.00
C ASN A 82 -0.58 5.14 -14.99
N ALA A 83 -1.80 4.62 -14.84
CA ALA A 83 -2.76 5.11 -13.84
C ALA A 83 -2.26 4.87 -12.41
N LYS A 84 -1.68 3.70 -12.15
CA LYS A 84 -1.05 3.35 -10.86
C LYS A 84 0.10 4.31 -10.56
N TYR A 85 0.99 4.55 -11.51
CA TYR A 85 2.13 5.44 -11.30
C TYR A 85 1.72 6.90 -11.08
N GLU A 86 0.70 7.39 -11.78
CA GLU A 86 0.17 8.74 -11.56
C GLU A 86 -0.39 8.92 -10.14
N SER A 87 -1.03 7.88 -9.60
CA SER A 87 -1.72 7.95 -8.30
C SER A 87 -0.82 7.58 -7.12
N LEU A 88 0.00 6.53 -7.28
CA LEU A 88 0.77 5.88 -6.21
C LEU A 88 2.29 6.09 -6.33
N ARG A 89 2.76 6.71 -7.42
CA ARG A 89 4.20 6.88 -7.73
C ARG A 89 4.98 5.57 -7.80
N GLU A 90 4.28 4.47 -7.98
CA GLU A 90 4.86 3.13 -8.07
C GLU A 90 4.42 2.47 -9.38
N PRO A 91 5.34 1.93 -10.19
CA PRO A 91 5.01 1.12 -11.35
C PRO A 91 4.20 -0.13 -10.98
N PHE A 92 3.55 -0.73 -11.97
CA PHE A 92 2.88 -2.01 -11.80
C PHE A 92 3.92 -3.13 -11.56
N THR A 93 3.71 -3.92 -10.51
CA THR A 93 4.58 -5.02 -10.09
C THR A 93 3.81 -6.35 -10.13
N TYR A 94 4.52 -7.47 -9.97
CA TYR A 94 3.89 -8.79 -9.94
C TYR A 94 2.84 -8.92 -8.82
N GLN A 95 3.07 -8.28 -7.66
CA GLN A 95 2.18 -8.35 -6.52
C GLN A 95 0.80 -7.75 -6.80
N ASP A 96 0.71 -6.80 -7.72
CA ASP A 96 -0.55 -6.14 -8.08
C ASP A 96 -1.56 -7.07 -8.75
N PHE A 97 -1.13 -8.23 -9.26
CA PHE A 97 -2.07 -9.19 -9.83
C PHE A 97 -3.10 -9.70 -8.81
N ASP A 98 -2.77 -9.68 -7.52
CA ASP A 98 -3.73 -10.07 -6.47
C ASP A 98 -4.80 -9.01 -6.25
N TYR A 99 -4.45 -7.73 -6.42
CA TYR A 99 -5.41 -6.63 -6.28
C TYR A 99 -6.51 -6.67 -7.34
N PHE A 100 -6.34 -7.39 -8.47
CA PHE A 100 -7.47 -7.62 -9.38
C PHE A 100 -8.58 -8.44 -8.71
N THR A 101 -8.23 -9.42 -7.88
CA THR A 101 -9.22 -10.22 -7.16
C THR A 101 -9.92 -9.38 -6.09
N ASP A 102 -9.16 -8.53 -5.40
CA ASP A 102 -9.71 -7.61 -4.40
C ASP A 102 -10.56 -6.52 -5.04
N ALA A 103 -10.22 -6.05 -6.24
CA ALA A 103 -11.04 -5.12 -7.02
C ALA A 103 -12.40 -5.72 -7.41
N ILE A 104 -12.46 -7.03 -7.66
CA ILE A 104 -13.73 -7.73 -7.90
C ILE A 104 -14.52 -7.90 -6.59
N ARG A 105 -13.86 -8.19 -5.47
CA ARG A 105 -14.51 -8.39 -4.16
C ARG A 105 -14.98 -7.10 -3.50
N HIS A 106 -14.24 -6.01 -3.71
CA HIS A 106 -14.45 -4.69 -3.12
C HIS A 106 -14.57 -3.62 -4.21
N PRO A 107 -15.54 -3.72 -5.14
CA PRO A 107 -15.63 -2.86 -6.31
C PRO A 107 -15.73 -1.38 -5.98
N ARG A 108 -16.35 -1.03 -4.84
CA ARG A 108 -16.43 0.37 -4.38
C ARG A 108 -15.07 1.00 -4.09
N LEU A 109 -14.06 0.20 -3.75
CA LEU A 109 -12.72 0.67 -3.43
C LEU A 109 -11.87 0.93 -4.68
N TYR A 110 -12.21 0.34 -5.84
CA TYR A 110 -11.35 0.38 -7.04
C TYR A 110 -12.04 0.93 -8.31
N LEU A 111 -13.35 0.68 -8.50
CA LEU A 111 -14.07 1.10 -9.71
C LEU A 111 -14.22 2.62 -9.89
N PRO A 112 -14.39 3.44 -8.83
CA PRO A 112 -14.54 4.88 -9.02
C PRO A 112 -13.37 5.55 -9.74
N PHE A 113 -12.18 4.95 -9.72
CA PHE A 113 -10.97 5.47 -10.36
C PHE A 113 -10.95 5.27 -11.89
N LEU A 114 -11.80 4.42 -12.47
CA LEU A 114 -11.75 4.07 -13.90
C LEU A 114 -12.55 5.01 -14.82
N GLY A 115 -13.50 5.79 -14.27
CA GLY A 115 -14.35 6.72 -15.02
C GLY A 115 -15.36 6.02 -15.94
N LEU A 116 -16.66 6.30 -15.73
CA LEU A 116 -17.76 5.59 -16.41
C LEU A 116 -17.69 5.64 -17.95
N THR A 117 -17.32 6.78 -18.51
CA THR A 117 -17.25 6.98 -19.98
C THR A 117 -16.13 6.16 -20.63
N ARG A 118 -14.96 6.11 -20.00
CA ARG A 118 -13.82 5.31 -20.46
C ARG A 118 -14.14 3.81 -20.37
N GLY A 119 -14.82 3.40 -19.31
CA GLY A 119 -15.31 2.02 -19.14
C GLY A 119 -16.25 1.59 -20.26
N ILE A 120 -17.28 2.40 -20.57
CA ILE A 120 -18.22 2.10 -21.65
C ILE A 120 -17.50 2.04 -23.01
N ALA A 121 -16.62 3.00 -23.31
CA ALA A 121 -15.88 3.03 -24.56
C ALA A 121 -14.99 1.77 -24.73
N ALA A 122 -14.33 1.32 -23.66
CA ALA A 122 -13.52 0.10 -23.68
C ALA A 122 -14.36 -1.15 -23.96
N ILE A 123 -15.55 -1.26 -23.36
CA ILE A 123 -16.47 -2.38 -23.60
C ILE A 123 -16.93 -2.39 -25.07
N LEU A 124 -17.34 -1.24 -25.62
CA LEU A 124 -17.78 -1.14 -27.01
C LEU A 124 -16.65 -1.50 -27.99
N ALA A 125 -15.42 -1.01 -27.74
CA ALA A 125 -14.26 -1.35 -28.54
C ALA A 125 -13.94 -2.85 -28.49
N PHE A 126 -14.07 -3.47 -27.31
CA PHE A 126 -13.88 -4.92 -27.15
C PHE A 126 -14.93 -5.73 -27.92
N VAL A 127 -16.21 -5.38 -27.80
CA VAL A 127 -17.30 -6.03 -28.56
C VAL A 127 -17.09 -5.89 -30.07
N LEU A 128 -16.67 -4.71 -30.54
CA LEU A 128 -16.35 -4.50 -31.95
C LEU A 128 -15.18 -5.38 -32.41
N ALA A 129 -14.12 -5.48 -31.60
CA ALA A 129 -12.98 -6.35 -31.90
C ALA A 129 -13.40 -7.82 -31.99
N LEU A 130 -14.28 -8.28 -31.08
CA LEU A 130 -14.85 -9.63 -31.16
C LEU A 130 -15.64 -9.84 -32.45
N TYR A 131 -16.54 -8.92 -32.78
CA TYR A 131 -17.35 -9.00 -34.00
C TYR A 131 -16.47 -9.05 -35.25
N VAL A 132 -15.48 -8.16 -35.37
CA VAL A 132 -14.59 -8.12 -36.53
C VAL A 132 -13.75 -9.39 -36.62
N GLY A 133 -13.15 -9.83 -35.51
CA GLY A 133 -12.31 -11.04 -35.47
C GLY A 133 -13.07 -12.30 -35.89
N PHE A 134 -14.28 -12.52 -35.35
CA PHE A 134 -15.07 -13.69 -35.70
C PHE A 134 -15.68 -13.61 -37.11
N THR A 135 -16.00 -12.43 -37.62
CA THR A 135 -16.66 -12.27 -38.91
C THR A 135 -15.70 -12.32 -40.11
N PHE A 136 -14.52 -11.69 -39.99
CA PHE A 136 -13.66 -11.45 -41.15
C PHE A 136 -12.45 -12.38 -41.25
N GLU A 137 -11.98 -12.92 -40.13
CA GLU A 137 -10.92 -13.93 -40.15
C GLU A 137 -11.54 -15.33 -40.13
N ARG A 138 -10.95 -16.31 -40.81
CA ARG A 138 -11.39 -17.71 -40.75
C ARG A 138 -10.55 -18.49 -39.74
N PRO A 139 -11.10 -19.55 -39.10
CA PRO A 139 -10.31 -20.38 -38.20
C PRO A 139 -9.19 -21.06 -38.99
N LEU A 140 -8.00 -21.03 -38.42
CA LEU A 140 -6.82 -21.65 -39.01
C LEU A 140 -6.98 -23.17 -39.23
N PRO A 141 -7.66 -23.94 -38.34
CA PRO A 141 -7.97 -25.36 -38.57
C PRO A 141 -8.76 -25.63 -39.85
N GLU A 142 -9.59 -24.70 -40.34
CA GLU A 142 -10.31 -24.90 -41.61
C GLU A 142 -9.35 -24.94 -42.82
N SER A 143 -8.19 -24.29 -42.71
CA SER A 143 -7.21 -24.16 -43.78
C SER A 143 -6.02 -25.12 -43.66
N LEU A 144 -5.61 -25.45 -42.43
CA LEU A 144 -4.47 -26.33 -42.15
C LEU A 144 -4.89 -27.74 -41.72
N GLY A 145 -6.11 -27.93 -41.22
CA GLY A 145 -6.50 -29.13 -40.47
C GLY A 145 -6.10 -29.04 -38.99
N TRP A 146 -6.80 -29.82 -38.15
CA TRP A 146 -6.64 -29.77 -36.70
C TRP A 146 -5.29 -30.28 -36.21
N MET A 147 -4.69 -31.25 -36.89
CA MET A 147 -3.37 -31.79 -36.52
C MET A 147 -2.28 -30.74 -36.73
N ASP A 148 -2.18 -30.18 -37.94
CA ASP A 148 -1.21 -29.14 -38.30
C ASP A 148 -1.40 -27.86 -37.45
N PHE A 149 -2.66 -27.49 -37.13
CA PHE A 149 -2.94 -26.42 -36.19
C PHE A 149 -2.39 -26.71 -34.79
N GLY A 150 -2.63 -27.93 -34.28
CA GLY A 150 -2.10 -28.38 -33.00
C GLY A 150 -0.57 -28.39 -32.96
N GLU A 151 0.08 -28.83 -34.04
CA GLU A 151 1.54 -28.79 -34.18
C GLU A 151 2.07 -27.35 -34.19
N TYR A 152 1.40 -26.44 -34.90
CA TYR A 152 1.76 -25.02 -34.94
C TYR A 152 1.65 -24.36 -33.56
N VAL A 153 0.52 -24.55 -32.86
CA VAL A 153 0.33 -24.05 -31.49
C VAL A 153 1.35 -24.69 -30.53
N GLY A 154 1.60 -26.00 -30.66
CA GLY A 154 2.62 -26.72 -29.89
C GLY A 154 4.02 -26.17 -30.11
N ALA A 155 4.39 -25.85 -31.35
CA ALA A 155 5.67 -25.23 -31.69
C ALA A 155 5.82 -23.83 -31.07
N ILE A 156 4.74 -23.03 -31.06
CA ILE A 156 4.72 -21.73 -30.37
C ILE A 156 4.98 -21.90 -28.87
N PHE A 157 4.30 -22.83 -28.21
CA PHE A 157 4.50 -23.08 -26.78
C PHE A 157 5.90 -23.64 -26.47
N LEU A 158 6.44 -24.52 -27.32
CA LEU A 158 7.79 -25.02 -27.18
C LEU A 158 8.81 -23.88 -27.29
N LEU A 159 8.67 -23.01 -28.28
CA LEU A 159 9.54 -21.85 -28.45
C LEU A 159 9.40 -20.88 -27.27
N ALA A 160 8.17 -20.63 -26.81
CA ALA A 160 7.90 -19.83 -25.63
C ALA A 160 8.62 -20.38 -24.39
N ALA A 161 8.53 -21.69 -24.15
CA ALA A 161 9.21 -22.35 -23.04
C ALA A 161 10.73 -22.24 -23.13
N ILE A 162 11.31 -22.44 -24.32
CA ILE A 162 12.77 -22.28 -24.55
C ILE A 162 13.20 -20.85 -24.24
N PHE A 163 12.43 -19.85 -24.68
CA PHE A 163 12.74 -18.44 -24.49
C PHE A 163 12.59 -18.00 -23.03
N ILE A 164 11.48 -18.40 -22.38
CA ILE A 164 11.24 -18.16 -20.96
C ILE A 164 12.36 -18.81 -20.12
N TRP A 165 12.73 -20.05 -20.41
CA TRP A 165 13.83 -20.71 -19.72
C TRP A 165 15.17 -20.00 -19.98
N GLY A 166 15.47 -19.68 -21.24
CA GLY A 166 16.73 -19.04 -21.64
C GLY A 166 16.95 -17.66 -21.02
N GLY A 167 15.90 -16.84 -20.98
CA GLY A 167 15.93 -15.50 -20.39
C GLY A 167 15.69 -15.48 -18.88
N GLY A 168 14.70 -16.23 -18.40
CA GLY A 168 14.20 -16.20 -17.02
C GLY A 168 15.07 -16.93 -15.99
N ARG A 169 15.97 -17.83 -16.42
CA ARG A 169 16.92 -18.53 -15.52
C ARG A 169 18.13 -17.69 -15.12
N ARG A 170 18.30 -16.50 -15.71
CA ARG A 170 19.45 -15.63 -15.41
C ARG A 170 19.34 -15.15 -13.96
N LYS A 171 20.43 -15.23 -13.20
CA LYS A 171 20.52 -14.60 -11.88
C LYS A 171 20.55 -13.10 -12.07
N GLN A 172 19.77 -12.36 -11.26
CA GLN A 172 19.68 -10.91 -11.29
C GLN A 172 19.82 -10.41 -9.86
N GLU A 173 20.58 -9.34 -9.67
CA GLU A 173 20.61 -8.59 -8.43
C GLU A 173 19.55 -7.51 -8.54
N LEU A 174 18.38 -7.76 -7.95
CA LEU A 174 17.26 -6.81 -7.95
C LEU A 174 17.49 -5.79 -6.86
N SER A 175 17.23 -4.51 -7.16
CA SER A 175 17.24 -3.47 -6.13
C SER A 175 15.96 -3.51 -5.29
N TYR A 176 14.90 -4.14 -5.80
CA TYR A 176 13.53 -4.03 -5.28
C TYR A 176 13.02 -2.59 -5.26
N ASP A 177 13.61 -1.72 -6.07
CA ASP A 177 13.03 -0.46 -6.49
C ASP A 177 12.38 -0.70 -7.87
N PRO A 178 11.04 -0.62 -7.97
CA PRO A 178 10.33 -0.98 -9.18
C PRO A 178 10.66 -0.05 -10.36
N ILE A 179 11.10 1.19 -10.12
CA ILE A 179 11.52 2.11 -11.19
C ILE A 179 12.88 1.68 -11.72
N VAL A 180 13.84 1.41 -10.83
CA VAL A 180 15.20 0.98 -11.19
C VAL A 180 15.17 -0.37 -11.91
N ASP A 181 14.48 -1.36 -11.33
CA ASP A 181 14.42 -2.71 -11.88
C ASP A 181 13.66 -2.75 -13.21
N MET A 182 12.52 -2.03 -13.32
CA MET A 182 11.77 -1.94 -14.59
C MET A 182 12.59 -1.22 -15.67
N ASN A 183 13.36 -0.20 -15.32
CA ASN A 183 14.25 0.50 -16.24
C ASN A 183 15.41 -0.39 -16.73
N ALA A 184 15.92 -1.28 -15.88
CA ALA A 184 17.01 -2.19 -16.21
C ALA A 184 16.55 -3.42 -17.00
N LEU A 185 15.41 -4.01 -16.61
CA LEU A 185 14.96 -5.33 -17.07
C LEU A 185 13.83 -5.25 -18.11
N GLY A 186 13.19 -4.09 -18.26
CA GLY A 186 11.93 -3.98 -18.98
C GLY A 186 10.74 -4.33 -18.12
N PHE A 187 9.54 -4.05 -18.63
CA PHE A 187 8.29 -4.25 -17.91
C PHE A 187 8.01 -5.73 -17.64
N TYR A 188 8.13 -6.56 -18.68
CA TYR A 188 7.91 -7.99 -18.54
C TYR A 188 9.03 -8.68 -17.74
N GLY A 189 10.25 -8.17 -17.87
CA GLY A 189 11.40 -8.66 -17.11
C GLY A 189 11.23 -8.44 -15.62
N SER A 190 10.89 -7.21 -15.20
CA SER A 190 10.70 -6.90 -13.78
C SER A 190 9.59 -7.73 -13.16
N ILE A 191 8.44 -7.88 -13.83
CA ILE A 191 7.34 -8.75 -13.38
C ILE A 191 7.82 -10.19 -13.20
N TRP A 192 8.53 -10.74 -14.20
CA TRP A 192 9.00 -12.13 -14.14
C TRP A 192 9.97 -12.36 -12.97
N PHE A 193 10.97 -11.49 -12.80
CA PHE A 193 11.96 -11.68 -11.74
C PHE A 193 11.36 -11.43 -10.36
N TYR A 194 10.42 -10.50 -10.21
CA TYR A 194 9.70 -10.30 -8.95
C TYR A 194 8.84 -11.51 -8.60
N ALA A 195 8.15 -12.11 -9.59
CA ALA A 195 7.42 -13.35 -9.39
C ALA A 195 8.34 -14.47 -8.90
N ARG A 196 9.52 -14.61 -9.51
CA ARG A 196 10.49 -15.65 -9.15
C ARG A 196 11.03 -15.47 -7.73
N GLU A 197 11.45 -14.26 -7.36
CA GLU A 197 11.96 -14.00 -6.00
C GLU A 197 10.87 -14.22 -4.95
N GLU A 198 9.62 -13.88 -5.25
CA GLU A 198 8.53 -14.02 -4.28
C GLU A 198 8.18 -15.49 -4.01
N HIS A 199 8.43 -16.39 -4.96
CA HIS A 199 8.30 -17.85 -4.78
C HIS A 199 9.53 -18.49 -4.12
N GLY A 200 10.59 -17.73 -3.90
CA GLY A 200 11.77 -18.15 -3.17
C GLY A 200 11.53 -18.31 -1.66
N PRO A 201 12.51 -18.90 -0.94
CA PRO A 201 12.49 -18.91 0.52
C PRO A 201 12.70 -17.48 1.04
N CYS A 202 11.88 -17.08 2.02
CA CYS A 202 12.04 -15.84 2.77
C CYS A 202 12.06 -16.16 4.27
N HIS A 203 13.10 -15.67 4.94
CA HIS A 203 13.23 -15.73 6.39
C HIS A 203 13.35 -14.30 6.89
N ILE A 204 12.50 -13.93 7.85
CA ILE A 204 12.57 -12.65 8.54
C ILE A 204 12.93 -12.87 10.00
N ALA A 205 13.80 -12.02 10.52
CA ALA A 205 14.15 -11.97 11.92
C ALA A 205 13.76 -10.58 12.43
N THR A 206 12.68 -10.52 13.20
CA THR A 206 12.16 -9.27 13.76
C THR A 206 12.94 -8.88 15.01
N PRO A 207 13.19 -7.58 15.26
CA PRO A 207 13.87 -7.13 16.49
C PRO A 207 13.17 -7.59 17.77
N PHE A 208 11.85 -7.80 17.74
CA PHE A 208 11.08 -8.26 18.91
C PHE A 208 11.29 -9.73 19.27
N ALA A 209 11.83 -10.55 18.38
CA ALA A 209 12.02 -11.99 18.64
C ALA A 209 13.11 -12.28 19.68
N GLY A 210 14.09 -11.37 19.83
CA GLY A 210 15.20 -11.51 20.77
C GLY A 210 15.02 -10.74 22.09
N LEU A 211 13.91 -10.02 22.27
CA LEU A 211 13.74 -9.17 23.45
C LEU A 211 13.40 -9.99 24.70
N PRO A 212 14.01 -9.66 25.85
CA PRO A 212 13.69 -10.33 27.10
C PRO A 212 12.26 -10.01 27.53
N VAL A 213 11.61 -10.98 28.17
CA VAL A 213 10.30 -10.81 28.82
C VAL A 213 10.56 -10.85 30.34
N PRO A 214 10.91 -9.71 30.98
CA PRO A 214 11.15 -9.71 32.41
C PRO A 214 9.85 -9.96 33.17
N ALA A 215 9.97 -10.51 34.38
CA ALA A 215 8.85 -10.59 35.31
C ALA A 215 8.50 -9.17 35.79
N ILE A 216 7.45 -8.59 35.22
CA ILE A 216 6.93 -7.26 35.59
C ILE A 216 5.59 -7.45 36.28
N ASP A 217 5.31 -6.62 37.28
CA ASP A 217 3.99 -6.55 37.89
C ASP A 217 3.01 -5.87 36.91
N PRO A 218 2.00 -6.57 36.35
CA PRO A 218 1.10 -6.01 35.33
C PRO A 218 0.41 -4.68 35.69
N PRO A 219 0.06 -4.38 36.96
CA PRO A 219 -0.42 -3.07 37.39
C PRO A 219 0.51 -1.89 37.10
N THR A 220 1.82 -2.12 36.97
CA THR A 220 2.82 -1.07 36.70
C THR A 220 2.99 -0.74 35.22
N LEU A 221 2.42 -1.56 34.33
CA LEU A 221 2.49 -1.36 32.89
C LEU A 221 1.45 -0.33 32.41
N PRO A 222 1.82 0.64 31.54
CA PRO A 222 0.88 1.62 31.03
C PRO A 222 -0.08 1.00 30.00
N ASN A 223 -1.28 1.56 29.86
CA ASN A 223 -2.10 1.33 28.68
C ASN A 223 -1.43 1.98 27.47
N ILE A 224 -1.45 1.31 26.32
CA ILE A 224 -0.86 1.77 25.07
C ILE A 224 -1.97 1.88 24.04
N VAL A 225 -2.18 3.08 23.51
CA VAL A 225 -3.04 3.31 22.34
C VAL A 225 -2.15 3.77 21.20
N VAL A 226 -2.28 3.12 20.05
CA VAL A 226 -1.59 3.51 18.83
C VAL A 226 -2.61 3.71 17.73
N VAL A 227 -2.53 4.85 17.03
CA VAL A 227 -3.39 5.16 15.90
C VAL A 227 -2.54 5.25 14.64
N GLN A 228 -2.78 4.29 13.74
CA GLN A 228 -2.43 4.44 12.33
C GLN A 228 -3.56 5.20 11.66
N SER A 229 -3.33 6.48 11.41
CA SER A 229 -4.33 7.38 10.82
C SER A 229 -4.24 7.32 9.30
N GLU A 230 -5.32 6.85 8.69
CA GLU A 230 -5.46 6.69 7.24
C GLU A 230 -5.21 8.01 6.51
N SER A 231 -4.33 7.96 5.51
CA SER A 231 -4.00 9.07 4.62
C SER A 231 -3.59 10.38 5.35
N PHE A 232 -3.06 10.28 6.57
CA PHE A 232 -2.82 11.44 7.43
C PHE A 232 -1.47 12.13 7.17
N PHE A 233 -1.56 13.44 6.94
CA PHE A 233 -0.45 14.39 7.04
C PHE A 233 -0.97 15.79 7.45
N ARG A 234 -0.11 16.59 8.07
CA ARG A 234 -0.44 17.96 8.52
C ARG A 234 -0.44 18.95 7.36
N ALA A 235 -1.58 19.03 6.65
CA ALA A 235 -1.76 19.92 5.49
C ALA A 235 -1.61 21.41 5.84
N ASP A 236 -1.94 21.82 7.07
CA ASP A 236 -1.77 23.18 7.59
C ASP A 236 -0.29 23.63 7.67
N ARG A 237 0.64 22.69 7.71
CA ARG A 237 2.09 22.95 7.68
C ARG A 237 2.67 23.08 6.28
N PHE A 238 1.92 22.64 5.27
CA PHE A 238 2.42 22.52 3.89
C PHE A 238 1.75 23.51 2.94
N TYR A 239 0.46 23.78 3.11
CA TYR A 239 -0.30 24.69 2.24
C TYR A 239 -0.56 26.02 2.96
N ASP A 240 0.10 27.09 2.51
CA ASP A 240 -0.01 28.44 3.10
C ASP A 240 -1.43 29.01 3.08
N GLN A 241 -2.30 28.53 2.19
CA GLN A 241 -3.70 28.95 2.09
C GLN A 241 -4.55 28.46 3.27
N VAL A 242 -4.13 27.37 3.91
CA VAL A 242 -4.82 26.78 5.07
C VAL A 242 -4.62 27.66 6.29
N ARG A 243 -5.71 27.95 7.02
CA ARG A 243 -5.64 28.75 8.25
C ARG A 243 -4.77 28.03 9.29
N GLN A 244 -3.98 28.82 10.02
CA GLN A 244 -3.19 28.33 11.14
C GLN A 244 -4.07 28.05 12.37
N ASN A 245 -3.64 27.14 13.23
CA ASN A 245 -4.32 26.74 14.48
C ASN A 245 -5.69 26.06 14.32
N LEU A 246 -5.97 25.43 13.17
CA LEU A 246 -7.19 24.63 12.97
C LEU A 246 -7.22 23.33 13.79
N PHE A 247 -6.06 22.89 14.27
CA PHE A 247 -5.87 21.60 14.91
C PHE A 247 -5.30 21.76 16.33
N PRO A 248 -6.12 22.26 17.27
CA PRO A 248 -5.67 22.57 18.62
C PRO A 248 -5.23 21.32 19.40
N GLU A 249 -5.87 20.16 19.19
CA GLU A 249 -5.56 18.96 19.96
C GLU A 249 -4.20 18.37 19.54
N PHE A 250 -3.93 18.26 18.24
CA PHE A 250 -2.61 17.90 17.74
C PHE A 250 -1.54 18.88 18.23
N THR A 251 -1.82 20.18 18.14
CA THR A 251 -0.87 21.21 18.60
C THR A 251 -0.56 21.08 20.09
N GLN A 252 -1.56 20.79 20.91
CA GLN A 252 -1.37 20.57 22.34
C GLN A 252 -0.58 19.28 22.62
N ILE A 253 -0.98 18.16 22.00
CA ILE A 253 -0.33 16.86 22.19
C ILE A 253 1.14 16.93 21.79
N GLU A 254 1.46 17.53 20.64
CA GLU A 254 2.83 17.65 20.14
C GLU A 254 3.73 18.47 21.08
N ARG A 255 3.18 19.47 21.78
CA ARG A 255 3.92 20.25 22.79
C ARG A 255 4.25 19.44 24.05
N GLU A 256 3.38 18.51 24.40
CA GLU A 256 3.51 17.65 25.59
C GLU A 256 4.24 16.34 25.29
N ALA A 257 4.33 15.98 24.00
CA ALA A 257 4.84 14.71 23.54
C ALA A 257 6.32 14.50 23.90
N ILE A 258 6.70 13.23 24.02
CA ILE A 258 8.09 12.80 24.17
C ILE A 258 8.81 12.94 22.82
N TRP A 259 8.08 12.65 21.74
CA TRP A 259 8.54 12.83 20.37
C TRP A 259 7.37 13.32 19.51
N ALA A 260 7.65 14.25 18.61
CA ALA A 260 6.73 14.68 17.56
C ALA A 260 7.56 15.10 16.34
N GLY A 261 7.15 14.66 15.15
CA GLY A 261 7.94 14.91 13.95
C GLY A 261 7.42 14.22 12.71
N LYS A 262 8.30 14.11 11.72
CA LYS A 262 8.01 13.41 10.46
C LYS A 262 8.23 11.91 10.60
N VAL A 263 7.35 11.13 9.98
CA VAL A 263 7.46 9.67 9.89
C VAL A 263 7.75 9.28 8.44
N GLN A 264 8.82 8.53 8.23
CA GLN A 264 9.10 7.90 6.94
C GLN A 264 8.26 6.63 6.84
N VAL A 265 7.44 6.56 5.79
CA VAL A 265 6.54 5.43 5.53
C VAL A 265 6.84 4.80 4.16
N PRO A 266 6.62 3.47 4.01
CA PRO A 266 6.87 2.72 2.77
C PRO A 266 5.71 2.79 1.76
N ALA A 267 4.94 3.88 1.78
CA ALA A 267 3.68 3.98 1.07
C ALA A 267 3.38 5.42 0.62
N TRP A 268 2.73 5.55 -0.54
CA TRP A 268 2.22 6.80 -1.07
C TRP A 268 0.82 6.56 -1.62
N GLY A 269 -0.17 7.32 -1.15
CA GLY A 269 -1.55 7.29 -1.66
C GLY A 269 -2.38 6.05 -1.33
N ALA A 270 -1.74 4.89 -1.13
CA ALA A 270 -2.38 3.62 -0.78
C ALA A 270 -1.34 2.65 -0.20
N ASN A 271 -1.79 1.42 0.10
CA ASN A 271 -1.00 0.31 0.68
C ASN A 271 -0.71 0.45 2.18
N THR A 272 -1.70 0.88 2.96
CA THR A 272 -1.77 0.89 4.44
C THR A 272 -1.07 -0.29 5.11
N VAL A 273 -1.19 -1.50 4.54
CA VAL A 273 -0.57 -2.73 5.08
C VAL A 273 0.97 -2.72 5.08
N ARG A 274 1.62 -1.92 4.25
CA ARG A 274 3.09 -1.80 4.24
C ARG A 274 3.57 -1.03 5.46
N THR A 275 2.93 0.10 5.77
CA THR A 275 3.22 0.89 6.96
C THR A 275 2.85 0.14 8.24
N GLU A 276 1.68 -0.51 8.23
CA GLU A 276 1.23 -1.40 9.31
C GLU A 276 2.23 -2.52 9.59
N PHE A 277 2.74 -3.18 8.55
CA PHE A 277 3.75 -4.22 8.69
C PHE A 277 5.05 -3.65 9.25
N GLY A 278 5.53 -2.51 8.74
CA GLY A 278 6.74 -1.85 9.25
C GLY A 278 6.65 -1.59 10.75
N PHE A 279 5.55 -0.95 11.20
CA PHE A 279 5.30 -0.69 12.62
C PHE A 279 5.24 -1.97 13.48
N LEU A 280 4.45 -2.96 13.06
CA LEU A 280 4.22 -4.17 13.86
C LEU A 280 5.42 -5.14 13.85
N SER A 281 6.21 -5.16 12.78
CA SER A 281 7.37 -6.06 12.65
C SER A 281 8.67 -5.44 13.15
N GLY A 282 8.78 -4.11 13.13
CA GLY A 282 10.03 -3.39 13.40
C GLY A 282 11.08 -3.55 12.30
N LEU A 283 10.68 -4.01 11.11
CA LEU A 283 11.56 -4.17 9.95
C LEU A 283 11.40 -3.02 8.97
N ALA A 284 12.52 -2.52 8.45
CA ALA A 284 12.49 -1.55 7.36
C ALA A 284 12.04 -2.23 6.06
N GLU A 285 11.46 -1.44 5.16
CA GLU A 285 10.96 -1.95 3.88
C GLU A 285 12.07 -2.59 3.03
N SER A 286 13.31 -2.08 3.13
CA SER A 286 14.49 -2.63 2.45
C SER A 286 14.85 -4.04 2.89
N ASP A 287 14.47 -4.44 4.11
CA ASP A 287 14.96 -5.67 4.74
C ASP A 287 14.12 -6.89 4.38
N ILE A 288 12.98 -6.70 3.71
CA ILE A 288 12.02 -7.75 3.36
C ILE A 288 11.99 -8.07 1.86
N GLY A 289 12.92 -7.49 1.09
CA GLY A 289 13.10 -7.76 -0.35
C GLY A 289 11.80 -7.55 -1.14
N VAL A 290 11.49 -8.47 -2.06
CA VAL A 290 10.29 -8.39 -2.90
C VAL A 290 8.97 -8.41 -2.12
N HIS A 291 8.97 -8.89 -0.86
CA HIS A 291 7.76 -8.92 -0.04
C HIS A 291 7.32 -7.53 0.41
N ARG A 292 8.16 -6.49 0.23
CA ARG A 292 7.80 -5.10 0.49
C ARG A 292 6.53 -4.63 -0.22
N PHE A 293 6.26 -5.14 -1.41
CA PHE A 293 5.12 -4.69 -2.21
C PHE A 293 3.77 -5.15 -1.63
N ASN A 294 3.74 -6.29 -0.94
CA ASN A 294 2.59 -6.80 -0.20
C ASN A 294 3.05 -7.81 0.87
N PRO A 295 3.42 -7.35 2.09
CA PRO A 295 3.96 -8.23 3.12
C PRO A 295 2.92 -9.23 3.65
N TYR A 296 1.63 -8.89 3.56
CA TYR A 296 0.56 -9.72 4.11
C TYR A 296 0.25 -10.94 3.23
N ARG A 297 0.61 -10.88 1.93
CA ARG A 297 0.37 -11.97 0.97
C ARG A 297 1.08 -13.27 1.31
N LYS A 298 2.34 -13.21 1.75
CA LYS A 298 3.16 -14.41 2.03
C LYS A 298 3.89 -14.34 3.35
N LEU A 299 4.39 -13.16 3.74
CA LEU A 299 5.28 -13.02 4.87
C LEU A 299 4.52 -13.12 6.19
N ALA A 300 3.47 -12.31 6.34
CA ALA A 300 2.66 -12.32 7.57
C ALA A 300 1.91 -13.65 7.79
N LEU A 301 1.60 -14.38 6.71
CA LEU A 301 0.98 -15.71 6.78
C LEU A 301 1.87 -16.79 7.41
N ARG A 302 3.19 -16.58 7.49
CA ARG A 302 4.11 -17.52 8.14
C ARG A 302 4.18 -17.32 9.67
N GLY A 303 3.55 -16.26 10.18
CA GLY A 303 3.74 -15.78 11.54
C GLY A 303 5.11 -15.13 11.73
N PHE A 304 5.18 -14.12 12.59
CA PHE A 304 6.43 -13.50 13.04
C PHE A 304 6.22 -12.93 14.45
N THR A 305 7.30 -12.77 15.21
CA THR A 305 7.22 -12.12 16.52
C THR A 305 7.04 -10.62 16.32
N SER A 306 5.79 -10.16 16.39
CA SER A 306 5.46 -8.74 16.25
C SER A 306 5.62 -7.99 17.58
N LEU A 307 5.49 -6.66 17.52
CA LEU A 307 5.30 -5.79 18.68
C LEU A 307 4.14 -6.28 19.55
N ALA A 308 3.01 -6.63 18.94
CA ALA A 308 1.83 -7.14 19.66
C ALA A 308 2.12 -8.49 20.33
N SER A 309 2.85 -9.39 19.67
CA SER A 309 3.28 -10.68 20.26
C SER A 309 4.18 -10.46 21.48
N HIS A 310 5.11 -9.51 21.39
CA HIS A 310 5.98 -9.16 22.49
C HIS A 310 5.20 -8.55 23.67
N LEU A 311 4.30 -7.60 23.41
CA LEU A 311 3.43 -7.01 24.44
C LEU A 311 2.50 -8.05 25.07
N GLN A 312 1.94 -8.96 24.28
CA GLN A 312 1.14 -10.08 24.78
C GLN A 312 1.94 -10.94 25.77
N ASN A 313 3.21 -11.24 25.47
CA ASN A 313 4.10 -11.97 26.38
C ASN A 313 4.42 -11.20 27.67
N LEU A 314 4.39 -9.86 27.62
CA LEU A 314 4.50 -8.99 28.81
C LEU A 314 3.19 -8.92 29.63
N GLY A 315 2.12 -9.58 29.19
CA GLY A 315 0.84 -9.65 29.88
C GLY A 315 -0.23 -8.67 29.38
N TYR A 316 0.01 -7.97 28.26
CA TYR A 316 -0.99 -7.10 27.66
C TYR A 316 -2.16 -7.87 27.05
N GLU A 317 -3.36 -7.31 27.17
CA GLU A 317 -4.45 -7.65 26.26
C GLU A 317 -4.31 -6.82 24.98
N THR A 318 -4.12 -7.51 23.86
CA THR A 318 -3.80 -6.90 22.56
C THR A 318 -5.05 -6.87 21.68
N ILE A 319 -5.48 -5.67 21.32
CA ILE A 319 -6.74 -5.40 20.62
C ILE A 319 -6.45 -4.59 19.36
N CYS A 320 -6.95 -5.05 18.21
CA CYS A 320 -7.01 -4.22 17.00
C CYS A 320 -8.42 -3.67 16.81
N ILE A 321 -8.51 -2.40 16.44
CA ILE A 321 -9.76 -1.74 16.02
C ILE A 321 -9.58 -1.26 14.58
N HIS A 322 -10.39 -1.76 13.66
CA HIS A 322 -10.39 -1.32 12.27
C HIS A 322 -11.82 -1.36 11.73
N PRO A 323 -12.48 -0.23 11.47
CA PRO A 323 -13.88 -0.21 11.06
C PRO A 323 -14.05 -0.54 9.57
N TYR A 324 -13.52 -1.68 9.16
CA TYR A 324 -13.68 -2.29 7.84
C TYR A 324 -13.73 -3.82 8.00
N PRO A 325 -14.32 -4.60 7.06
CA PRO A 325 -14.37 -6.06 7.20
C PRO A 325 -13.00 -6.69 7.49
N ALA A 326 -12.89 -7.51 8.54
CA ALA A 326 -11.63 -8.18 8.92
C ALA A 326 -11.06 -9.11 7.84
N SER A 327 -11.89 -9.51 6.86
CA SER A 327 -11.45 -10.27 5.69
C SER A 327 -10.56 -9.46 4.75
N PHE A 328 -10.67 -8.14 4.77
CA PHE A 328 -9.85 -7.25 3.93
C PHE A 328 -8.38 -7.35 4.34
N TYR A 329 -7.49 -7.47 3.34
CA TYR A 329 -6.08 -7.83 3.52
C TYR A 329 -5.83 -9.11 4.34
N ASN A 330 -6.81 -9.99 4.45
CA ASN A 330 -6.71 -11.24 5.22
C ASN A 330 -6.38 -11.04 6.72
N ARG A 331 -6.71 -9.88 7.29
CA ARG A 331 -6.37 -9.54 8.69
C ARG A 331 -6.93 -10.56 9.70
N HIS A 332 -8.13 -11.08 9.47
CA HIS A 332 -8.75 -12.11 10.32
C HIS A 332 -7.90 -13.38 10.51
N ASN A 333 -7.07 -13.75 9.53
CA ASN A 333 -6.16 -14.90 9.66
C ASN A 333 -4.78 -14.50 10.18
N ILE A 334 -4.30 -13.30 9.85
CA ILE A 334 -2.96 -12.83 10.19
C ILE A 334 -2.88 -12.35 11.64
N TYR A 335 -3.83 -11.53 12.08
CA TYR A 335 -3.80 -10.85 13.38
C TYR A 335 -3.67 -11.80 14.58
N PRO A 336 -4.42 -12.92 14.63
CA PRO A 336 -4.23 -13.92 15.68
C PRO A 336 -2.81 -14.52 15.71
N GLN A 337 -2.18 -14.70 14.54
CA GLN A 337 -0.84 -15.29 14.43
C GLN A 337 0.28 -14.32 14.84
N ILE A 338 0.02 -13.02 14.79
CA ILE A 338 0.96 -11.97 15.19
C ILE A 338 0.61 -11.39 16.56
N GLY A 339 -0.13 -12.12 17.40
CA GLY A 339 -0.28 -11.79 18.81
C GLY A 339 -1.40 -10.81 19.15
N PHE A 340 -2.38 -10.58 18.26
CA PHE A 340 -3.62 -9.88 18.63
C PHE A 340 -4.66 -10.85 19.17
N SER A 341 -5.10 -10.62 20.40
CA SER A 341 -6.13 -11.43 21.06
C SER A 341 -7.55 -11.12 20.60
N ARG A 342 -7.80 -9.89 20.14
CA ARG A 342 -9.13 -9.43 19.68
C ARG A 342 -9.01 -8.52 18.46
N PHE A 343 -9.94 -8.68 17.52
CA PHE A 343 -10.10 -7.81 16.35
C PHE A 343 -11.53 -7.27 16.32
N ILE A 344 -11.67 -5.95 16.41
CA ILE A 344 -12.95 -5.22 16.37
C ILE A 344 -13.09 -4.65 14.96
N ASP A 345 -13.98 -5.24 14.17
CA ASP A 345 -14.20 -4.86 12.78
C ASP A 345 -15.46 -4.01 12.57
N ILE A 346 -15.78 -3.70 11.31
CA ILE A 346 -16.96 -2.90 10.94
C ILE A 346 -18.29 -3.36 11.57
N ARG A 347 -18.44 -4.64 11.98
CA ARG A 347 -19.69 -5.16 12.57
C ARG A 347 -20.00 -4.55 13.94
N GLU A 348 -18.98 -3.99 14.59
CA GLU A 348 -19.08 -3.36 15.92
C GLU A 348 -19.39 -1.85 15.83
N PHE A 349 -19.64 -1.34 14.62
CA PHE A 349 -19.98 0.04 14.31
C PHE A 349 -21.30 0.12 13.53
N SER A 350 -22.10 1.11 13.83
CA SER A 350 -23.40 1.37 13.21
C SER A 350 -23.28 2.28 11.98
N PRO A 351 -24.23 2.22 11.03
CA PRO A 351 -24.23 3.11 9.87
C PRO A 351 -24.31 4.61 10.20
N GLY A 352 -24.84 4.98 11.37
CA GLY A 352 -24.95 6.37 11.83
C GLY A 352 -23.64 6.96 12.36
N GLU A 353 -22.61 6.13 12.52
CA GLU A 353 -21.27 6.54 12.98
C GLU A 353 -20.33 6.86 11.82
N LYS A 354 -20.86 7.00 10.60
CA LYS A 354 -20.08 7.39 9.43
C LYS A 354 -19.92 8.90 9.31
N ASP A 355 -18.74 9.34 8.89
CA ASP A 355 -18.53 10.66 8.30
C ASP A 355 -17.98 10.44 6.89
N GLY A 356 -18.67 11.00 5.89
CA GLY A 356 -18.41 10.69 4.48
C GLY A 356 -18.76 9.24 4.13
N GLN A 357 -17.83 8.53 3.49
CA GLN A 357 -18.07 7.16 3.00
C GLN A 357 -17.86 6.07 4.07
N TYR A 358 -17.03 6.35 5.07
CA TYR A 358 -16.52 5.37 6.03
C TYR A 358 -16.90 5.72 7.47
N THR A 359 -16.68 4.79 8.40
CA THR A 359 -16.87 5.05 9.83
C THR A 359 -15.93 6.15 10.28
N GLY A 360 -16.46 7.12 11.01
CA GLY A 360 -15.70 8.27 11.47
C GLY A 360 -14.73 7.95 12.62
N ASP A 361 -13.67 8.72 12.70
CA ASP A 361 -12.58 8.65 13.69
C ASP A 361 -13.11 8.86 15.12
N ILE A 362 -14.15 9.69 15.29
CA ILE A 362 -14.84 9.90 16.57
C ILE A 362 -15.46 8.60 17.10
N ALA A 363 -15.99 7.74 16.23
CA ALA A 363 -16.55 6.45 16.64
C ALA A 363 -15.46 5.50 17.14
N ILE A 364 -14.27 5.55 16.54
CA ILE A 364 -13.10 4.80 17.00
C ILE A 364 -12.67 5.31 18.38
N ALA A 365 -12.57 6.63 18.60
CA ALA A 365 -12.26 7.18 19.93
C ALA A 365 -13.28 6.76 21.00
N ASN A 366 -14.58 6.76 20.68
CA ASN A 366 -15.61 6.25 21.59
C ASN A 366 -15.37 4.78 21.93
N LYS A 367 -15.06 3.94 20.94
CA LYS A 367 -14.75 2.52 21.16
C LYS A 367 -13.50 2.33 22.04
N VAL A 368 -12.45 3.11 21.82
CA VAL A 368 -11.23 3.10 22.65
C VAL A 368 -11.58 3.42 24.10
N ARG A 369 -12.35 4.49 24.34
CA ARG A 369 -12.83 4.87 25.68
C ARG A 369 -13.61 3.74 26.33
N ASP A 370 -14.58 3.17 25.62
CA ASP A 370 -15.45 2.12 26.16
C ASP A 370 -14.63 0.86 26.55
N ILE A 371 -13.61 0.51 25.76
CA ILE A 371 -12.69 -0.60 26.08
C ILE A 371 -11.88 -0.29 27.33
N ILE A 372 -11.21 0.86 27.37
CA ILE A 372 -10.37 1.28 28.50
C ILE A 372 -11.18 1.30 29.80
N SER A 373 -12.38 1.87 29.78
CA SER A 373 -13.24 1.94 30.97
C SER A 373 -13.82 0.57 31.39
N SER A 374 -13.80 -0.44 30.52
CA SER A 374 -14.35 -1.78 30.80
C SER A 374 -13.32 -2.79 31.33
N VAL A 375 -12.02 -2.58 31.06
CA VAL A 375 -10.95 -3.53 31.41
C VAL A 375 -10.01 -2.91 32.44
N VAL A 376 -10.13 -3.34 33.69
CA VAL A 376 -9.40 -2.73 34.82
C VAL A 376 -8.14 -3.54 35.20
N GLU A 377 -8.12 -4.85 34.93
CA GLU A 377 -7.12 -5.76 35.51
C GLU A 377 -5.84 -5.92 34.68
N LYS A 378 -5.92 -5.85 33.35
CA LYS A 378 -4.77 -6.06 32.44
C LYS A 378 -4.36 -4.75 31.75
N PRO A 379 -3.06 -4.53 31.50
CA PRO A 379 -2.64 -3.45 30.64
C PRO A 379 -3.11 -3.70 29.20
N LEU A 380 -3.57 -2.66 28.52
CA LEU A 380 -4.13 -2.74 27.17
C LEU A 380 -3.14 -2.28 26.12
N PHE A 381 -3.05 -3.01 25.00
CA PHE A 381 -2.43 -2.54 23.77
C PHE A 381 -3.51 -2.46 22.71
N ILE A 382 -3.96 -1.24 22.41
CA ILE A 382 -5.00 -0.97 21.42
C ILE A 382 -4.36 -0.37 20.18
N PHE A 383 -4.40 -1.10 19.07
CA PHE A 383 -3.94 -0.64 17.77
C PHE A 383 -5.13 -0.29 16.87
N CYS A 384 -5.31 0.99 16.57
CA CYS A 384 -6.38 1.51 15.73
C CYS A 384 -5.88 1.75 14.31
N ILE A 385 -6.62 1.27 13.32
CA ILE A 385 -6.42 1.59 11.90
C ILE A 385 -7.67 2.30 11.42
N THR A 386 -7.57 3.61 11.17
CA THR A 386 -8.72 4.41 10.80
C THR A 386 -9.11 4.21 9.33
N MET A 387 -10.27 4.76 8.93
CA MET A 387 -10.78 4.69 7.55
C MET A 387 -11.39 6.01 7.07
N GLU A 388 -11.66 6.98 7.96
CA GLU A 388 -12.47 8.16 7.62
C GLU A 388 -11.88 8.96 6.45
N ASN A 389 -10.56 9.16 6.46
CA ASN A 389 -9.80 9.87 5.43
C ASN A 389 -9.55 9.05 4.14
N HIS A 390 -10.02 7.81 4.06
CA HIS A 390 -9.76 6.96 2.91
C HIS A 390 -10.42 7.52 1.64
N GLY A 391 -9.67 7.55 0.54
CA GLY A 391 -10.18 8.03 -0.76
C GLY A 391 -11.25 7.12 -1.40
N PRO A 392 -11.85 7.55 -2.53
CA PRO A 392 -11.55 8.78 -3.27
C PRO A 392 -12.32 10.01 -2.75
N LEU A 393 -11.59 11.03 -2.31
CA LEU A 393 -12.16 12.27 -1.76
C LEU A 393 -13.03 13.05 -2.76
N HIS A 394 -12.75 12.92 -4.06
CA HIS A 394 -13.51 13.59 -5.13
C HIS A 394 -14.96 13.11 -5.28
N LEU A 395 -15.33 12.00 -4.64
CA LEU A 395 -16.71 11.49 -4.58
C LEU A 395 -17.55 12.21 -3.53
N GLU A 396 -16.91 12.99 -2.65
CA GLU A 396 -17.59 13.84 -1.69
C GLU A 396 -17.59 15.30 -2.16
N SER A 397 -18.48 16.08 -1.58
CA SER A 397 -18.54 17.52 -1.81
C SER A 397 -18.25 18.25 -0.50
N PRO A 398 -17.52 19.38 -0.56
CA PRO A 398 -17.41 20.29 0.58
C PRO A 398 -18.80 20.66 1.12
N ARG A 399 -18.92 20.78 2.45
CA ARG A 399 -20.14 21.29 3.09
C ARG A 399 -20.16 22.81 3.01
N GLU A 400 -21.35 23.38 3.18
CA GLU A 400 -21.51 24.83 3.28
C GLU A 400 -20.70 25.36 4.49
N GLY A 401 -19.89 26.40 4.25
CA GLY A 401 -19.01 27.00 5.26
C GLY A 401 -17.62 26.35 5.41
N ASP A 402 -17.37 25.16 4.85
CA ASP A 402 -16.05 24.49 4.98
C ASP A 402 -14.92 25.36 4.43
N ALA A 403 -15.12 25.99 3.27
CA ALA A 403 -14.08 26.82 2.65
C ALA A 403 -13.72 28.04 3.50
N ASP A 404 -14.73 28.72 4.07
CA ASP A 404 -14.53 29.89 4.93
C ASP A 404 -13.82 29.50 6.23
N LEU A 405 -14.15 28.33 6.76
CA LEU A 405 -13.55 27.75 7.96
C LEU A 405 -12.08 27.41 7.74
N PHE A 406 -11.73 26.73 6.64
CA PHE A 406 -10.39 26.17 6.47
C PHE A 406 -9.38 27.10 5.82
N TYR A 407 -9.82 28.08 5.02
CA TYR A 407 -8.89 28.88 4.21
C TYR A 407 -8.88 30.36 4.59
N ALA A 408 -7.68 30.92 4.70
CA ALA A 408 -7.50 32.37 4.85
C ALA A 408 -7.64 33.08 3.50
N THR A 409 -7.24 32.39 2.43
CA THR A 409 -7.34 32.81 1.04
C THR A 409 -7.98 31.68 0.24
N GLY A 410 -8.93 32.00 -0.65
CA GLY A 410 -9.62 30.98 -1.44
C GLY A 410 -8.65 30.11 -2.25
N ILE A 411 -9.01 28.84 -2.43
CA ILE A 411 -8.26 27.88 -3.24
C ILE A 411 -8.94 27.66 -4.61
N PRO A 412 -8.23 27.14 -5.63
CA PRO A 412 -8.86 26.82 -6.92
C PRO A 412 -9.98 25.79 -6.78
N ASP A 413 -11.06 25.92 -7.57
CA ASP A 413 -12.22 24.99 -7.53
C ASP A 413 -11.82 23.52 -7.77
N SER A 414 -10.81 23.29 -8.60
CA SER A 414 -10.23 21.97 -8.87
C SER A 414 -9.50 21.35 -7.67
N CYS A 415 -9.28 22.10 -6.59
CA CYS A 415 -8.63 21.67 -5.36
C CYS A 415 -9.63 21.35 -4.24
N ARG A 416 -10.93 21.23 -4.54
CA ARG A 416 -11.99 20.92 -3.55
C ARG A 416 -11.74 19.65 -2.71
N ASP A 417 -10.95 18.71 -3.23
CA ASP A 417 -10.56 17.49 -2.49
C ASP A 417 -9.79 17.84 -1.21
N LEU A 418 -9.00 18.92 -1.23
CA LEU A 418 -8.33 19.44 -0.04
C LEU A 418 -9.34 19.90 1.01
N THR A 419 -10.47 20.48 0.60
CA THR A 419 -11.50 20.98 1.54
C THR A 419 -12.20 19.82 2.24
N VAL A 420 -12.53 18.76 1.50
CA VAL A 420 -13.05 17.51 2.06
C VAL A 420 -12.03 16.88 3.01
N TYR A 421 -10.76 16.80 2.60
CA TYR A 421 -9.67 16.29 3.43
C TYR A 421 -9.53 17.05 4.75
N MET A 422 -9.56 18.39 4.71
CA MET A 422 -9.42 19.24 5.91
C MET A 422 -10.55 19.01 6.94
N ARG A 423 -11.77 18.73 6.47
CA ARG A 423 -12.90 18.38 7.35
C ARG A 423 -12.64 17.09 8.11
N HIS A 424 -12.18 16.06 7.42
CA HIS A 424 -11.86 14.76 8.04
C HIS A 424 -10.60 14.86 8.92
N LEU A 425 -9.62 15.68 8.54
CA LEU A 425 -8.45 15.99 9.38
C LEU A 425 -8.85 16.68 10.71
N MET A 426 -9.92 17.49 10.71
CA MET A 426 -10.49 18.08 11.93
C MET A 426 -11.14 17.03 12.83
N ASN A 427 -11.80 16.01 12.26
CA ASN A 427 -12.32 14.87 13.05
C ASN A 427 -11.17 14.02 13.63
N ALA A 428 -10.08 13.85 12.89
CA ALA A 428 -8.87 13.19 13.39
C ALA A 428 -8.21 13.96 14.56
N ASP A 429 -8.18 15.29 14.50
CA ASP A 429 -7.71 16.16 15.61
C ASP A 429 -8.56 15.93 16.87
N HIS A 430 -9.89 15.97 16.72
CA HIS A 430 -10.81 15.69 17.82
C HIS A 430 -10.65 14.27 18.39
N MET A 431 -10.46 13.25 17.54
CA MET A 431 -10.18 11.88 17.97
C MET A 431 -8.91 11.82 18.84
N ALA A 432 -7.85 12.52 18.43
CA ALA A 432 -6.60 12.57 19.19
C ALA A 432 -6.80 13.19 20.58
N GLY A 433 -7.54 14.30 20.67
CA GLY A 433 -7.92 14.92 21.94
C GLY A 433 -8.72 13.97 22.85
N MET A 434 -9.72 13.28 22.30
CA MET A 434 -10.54 12.31 23.04
C MET A 434 -9.71 11.15 23.60
N ILE A 435 -8.75 10.63 22.83
CA ILE A 435 -7.87 9.53 23.29
C ILE A 435 -6.90 10.01 24.37
N ARG A 436 -6.26 11.18 24.17
CA ARG A 436 -5.39 11.80 25.20
C ARG A 436 -6.17 11.96 26.51
N ASP A 437 -7.35 12.54 26.45
CA ASP A 437 -8.22 12.78 27.60
C ASP A 437 -8.66 11.48 28.28
N THR A 438 -8.95 10.43 27.51
CA THR A 438 -9.29 9.11 28.04
C THR A 438 -8.12 8.54 28.84
N LEU A 439 -6.92 8.51 28.26
CA LEU A 439 -5.72 8.01 28.93
C LEU A 439 -5.33 8.86 30.15
N GLY A 440 -5.52 10.18 30.09
CA GLY A 440 -5.20 11.09 31.20
C GLY A 440 -6.14 11.01 32.40
N ARG A 441 -7.32 10.40 32.26
CA ARG A 441 -8.30 10.21 33.35
C ARG A 441 -8.15 8.87 34.05
N GLU A 442 -7.42 7.92 33.47
CA GLU A 442 -7.21 6.61 34.06
C GLU A 442 -6.15 6.66 35.19
N PRO A 443 -6.31 5.86 36.26
CA PRO A 443 -5.29 5.75 37.30
C PRO A 443 -4.02 5.06 36.81
N ARG A 444 -4.12 4.23 35.76
CA ARG A 444 -3.00 3.59 35.09
C ARG A 444 -2.39 4.58 34.09
N GLU A 445 -1.06 4.68 34.07
CA GLU A 445 -0.36 5.51 33.08
C GLU A 445 -0.72 5.12 31.63
N GLY A 446 -0.62 6.08 30.73
CA GLY A 446 -0.93 5.91 29.32
C GLY A 446 0.23 6.30 28.41
N ILE A 447 0.45 5.51 27.35
CA ILE A 447 1.28 5.86 26.19
C ILE A 447 0.34 5.99 24.99
N PHE A 448 0.47 7.09 24.25
CA PHE A 448 -0.31 7.36 23.05
C PHE A 448 0.62 7.65 21.88
N ALA A 449 0.61 6.79 20.86
CA ALA A 449 1.32 7.03 19.62
C ALA A 449 0.35 7.26 18.46
N TRP A 450 0.74 8.12 17.53
CA TRP A 450 -0.01 8.43 16.32
C TRP A 450 0.95 8.56 15.16
N TYR A 451 0.59 8.01 14.01
CA TYR A 451 1.30 8.24 12.76
C TYR A 451 0.35 8.13 11.57
N GLY A 452 0.62 8.91 10.52
CA GLY A 452 -0.04 8.72 9.23
C GLY A 452 0.57 7.57 8.45
N ASP A 453 -0.25 6.79 7.76
CA ASP A 453 0.22 5.61 7.01
C ASP A 453 0.79 5.95 5.63
N HIS A 454 0.23 6.97 4.97
CA HIS A 454 0.71 7.61 3.75
C HIS A 454 0.04 8.98 3.54
N VAL A 455 0.50 9.76 2.56
CA VAL A 455 -0.22 10.96 2.09
C VAL A 455 -1.43 10.56 1.22
N PRO A 456 -2.49 11.39 1.12
CA PRO A 456 -3.69 11.07 0.33
C PRO A 456 -3.48 11.11 -1.19
N ILE A 457 -4.47 10.69 -1.97
CA ILE A 457 -4.46 10.84 -3.43
C ILE A 457 -5.25 12.11 -3.81
N MET A 458 -4.54 13.23 -4.01
CA MET A 458 -5.12 14.52 -4.43
C MET A 458 -4.39 15.14 -5.64
N PRO A 459 -4.43 14.52 -6.83
CA PRO A 459 -3.58 14.90 -7.97
C PRO A 459 -3.79 16.34 -8.45
N SER A 460 -5.04 16.86 -8.40
CA SER A 460 -5.33 18.25 -8.77
C SER A 460 -4.73 19.24 -7.78
N VAL A 461 -4.84 18.95 -6.48
CA VAL A 461 -4.23 19.76 -5.41
C VAL A 461 -2.71 19.75 -5.56
N TYR A 462 -2.12 18.58 -5.76
CA TYR A 462 -0.67 18.43 -5.91
C TYR A 462 -0.09 19.17 -7.11
N ARG A 463 -0.84 19.20 -8.22
CA ARG A 463 -0.45 19.91 -9.44
C ARG A 463 -0.53 21.42 -9.29
N GLN A 464 -1.50 21.94 -8.54
CA GLN A 464 -1.78 23.38 -8.48
C GLN A 464 -1.20 24.08 -7.26
N MET A 465 -1.10 23.37 -6.14
CA MET A 465 -0.70 23.92 -4.84
C MET A 465 0.63 23.35 -4.33
N GLY A 466 1.20 22.38 -5.04
CA GLY A 466 2.44 21.71 -4.64
C GLY A 466 2.20 20.32 -4.08
N THR A 467 3.18 19.44 -4.29
CA THR A 467 3.12 18.05 -3.82
C THR A 467 3.88 17.90 -2.50
N PRO A 468 3.29 17.32 -1.44
CA PRO A 468 4.01 17.04 -0.21
C PRO A 468 5.17 16.05 -0.43
N GLU A 469 6.08 16.00 0.54
CA GLU A 469 7.08 14.94 0.65
C GLU A 469 6.41 13.58 0.93
N SER A 470 7.13 12.48 0.74
CA SER A 470 6.65 11.13 1.08
C SER A 470 6.75 10.83 2.59
N LEU A 471 6.71 11.87 3.41
CA LEU A 471 6.76 11.83 4.86
C LEU A 471 5.39 12.18 5.42
N THR A 472 4.93 11.42 6.41
CA THR A 472 3.73 11.74 7.19
C THR A 472 4.12 12.42 8.51
N ASP A 473 3.14 12.76 9.33
CA ASP A 473 3.36 13.33 10.66
C ASP A 473 3.02 12.30 11.74
N GLY A 474 3.67 12.40 12.90
CA GLY A 474 3.38 11.55 14.04
C GLY A 474 3.89 12.10 15.36
N PHE A 475 3.47 11.44 16.45
CA PHE A 475 3.91 11.75 17.80
C PHE A 475 3.89 10.51 18.71
N ILE A 476 4.62 10.59 19.82
CA ILE A 476 4.54 9.68 20.97
C ILE A 476 4.37 10.54 22.23
N TRP A 477 3.20 10.45 22.85
CA TRP A 477 2.82 11.14 24.08
C TRP A 477 2.70 10.14 25.24
N ARG A 478 2.89 10.61 26.47
CA ARG A 478 2.69 9.83 27.69
C ARG A 478 2.02 10.69 28.75
N THR A 479 1.17 10.07 29.58
CA THR A 479 0.63 10.71 30.79
C THR A 479 1.77 11.22 31.67
N GLN A 480 1.72 12.48 32.09
CA GLN A 480 2.73 13.07 32.98
C GLN A 480 2.57 12.51 34.39
N SER A 481 3.63 11.97 34.98
CA SER A 481 3.66 11.69 36.41
C SER A 481 3.94 12.98 37.19
N SER A 482 3.50 13.07 38.45
CA SER A 482 3.79 14.22 39.33
C SER A 482 5.29 14.43 39.58
N ALA A 483 6.16 13.49 39.21
CA ALA A 483 7.61 13.59 39.32
C ALA A 483 8.28 14.16 38.04
N ASP A 484 7.61 14.12 36.88
CA ASP A 484 8.17 14.55 35.58
C ASP A 484 8.08 16.06 35.36
N THR A 485 7.30 16.79 36.18
CA THR A 485 7.15 18.26 36.09
C THR A 485 8.47 19.01 36.35
N TYR A 486 9.46 18.37 37.01
CA TYR A 486 10.75 18.97 37.35
C TYR A 486 11.87 18.71 36.33
N SER A 487 11.67 17.81 35.35
CA SER A 487 12.70 17.47 34.39
C SER A 487 12.15 17.42 32.97
N ARG A 488 12.06 18.59 32.33
CA ARG A 488 12.15 18.68 30.86
C ARG A 488 12.66 20.05 30.43
N ALA A 489 13.96 20.09 30.19
CA ALA A 489 14.60 20.99 29.25
C ALA A 489 15.43 20.14 28.29
N HIS A 490 14.81 19.37 27.40
CA HIS A 490 15.48 18.75 26.26
C HIS A 490 14.53 18.84 25.07
N SER A 491 15.01 19.49 24.02
CA SER A 491 14.32 19.72 22.75
C SER A 491 13.84 18.40 22.16
N ALA A 492 12.57 18.36 21.71
CA ALA A 492 12.15 17.39 20.71
C ALA A 492 13.15 17.48 19.55
N GLN A 493 13.93 16.42 19.33
CA GLN A 493 14.75 16.33 18.13
C GLN A 493 13.79 16.13 16.96
N ILE A 494 13.66 17.16 16.13
CA ILE A 494 12.93 17.15 14.87
C ILE A 494 13.77 16.34 13.87
N THR A 495 13.89 15.04 14.10
CA THR A 495 14.48 14.10 13.15
C THR A 495 13.38 13.19 12.66
N ALA A 496 13.31 13.01 11.34
CA ALA A 496 12.38 12.06 10.75
C ALA A 496 12.71 10.65 11.28
N MET A 497 11.67 9.87 11.58
CA MET A 497 11.81 8.50 12.10
C MET A 497 11.12 7.52 11.14
N GLY A 498 11.74 6.38 10.85
CA GLY A 498 11.07 5.30 10.15
C GLY A 498 9.92 4.72 10.98
N VAL A 499 8.80 4.39 10.34
CA VAL A 499 7.63 3.80 11.02
C VAL A 499 7.98 2.53 11.81
N GLU A 500 8.96 1.77 11.33
CA GLU A 500 9.48 0.56 11.95
C GLU A 500 10.18 0.81 13.30
N CYS A 501 10.64 2.04 13.54
CA CYS A 501 11.30 2.41 14.78
C CYS A 501 10.31 2.77 15.91
N LEU A 502 9.08 3.20 15.57
CA LEU A 502 8.09 3.68 16.56
C LEU A 502 7.75 2.62 17.61
N GLY A 503 7.64 1.34 17.21
CA GLY A 503 7.40 0.24 18.14
C GLY A 503 8.53 0.05 19.15
N GLY A 504 9.79 0.24 18.74
CA GLY A 504 10.95 0.21 19.63
C GLY A 504 10.95 1.35 20.64
N GLU A 505 10.56 2.55 20.22
CA GLU A 505 10.41 3.70 21.14
C GLU A 505 9.31 3.47 22.18
N ILE A 506 8.18 2.87 21.78
CA ILE A 506 7.13 2.48 22.74
C ILE A 506 7.67 1.51 23.78
N ILE A 507 8.46 0.50 23.37
CA ILE A 507 9.07 -0.47 24.30
C ILE A 507 10.04 0.22 25.27
N ARG A 508 10.84 1.17 24.80
CA ARG A 508 11.78 1.94 25.64
C ARG A 508 11.08 2.73 26.75
N LEU A 509 9.84 3.14 26.52
CA LEU A 509 9.04 3.88 27.50
C LEU A 509 8.43 2.99 28.59
N LEU A 510 8.40 1.67 28.38
CA LEU A 510 7.94 0.71 29.39
C LEU A 510 8.92 0.64 30.56
N PRO A 511 8.44 0.35 31.80
CA PRO A 511 9.32 0.16 32.96
C PRO A 511 10.45 -0.86 32.72
N SER A 512 10.22 -1.90 31.90
CA SER A 512 11.21 -2.90 31.50
C SER A 512 12.23 -2.43 30.46
N GLY A 513 11.90 -1.42 29.64
CA GLY A 513 12.78 -0.89 28.60
C GLY A 513 14.05 -0.25 29.14
N ARG A 514 14.09 0.10 30.43
CA ARG A 514 15.28 0.61 31.13
C ARG A 514 16.33 -0.48 31.44
N VAL A 515 16.01 -1.76 31.23
CA VAL A 515 16.89 -2.92 31.51
C VAL A 515 17.51 -3.50 30.23
N ALA A 516 17.06 -3.08 29.04
CA ALA A 516 17.55 -3.59 27.76
C ALA A 516 18.65 -2.70 27.13
N ASP A 517 19.66 -3.36 26.56
CA ASP A 517 20.88 -2.84 25.93
C ASP A 517 20.64 -1.62 24.98
N PRO A 518 21.48 -0.56 24.97
CA PRO A 518 21.33 0.60 24.08
C PRO A 518 21.42 0.31 22.58
N GLU A 519 21.74 -0.92 22.17
CA GLU A 519 21.96 -1.32 20.78
C GLU A 519 20.70 -1.57 19.93
N ILE A 520 19.51 -1.16 20.38
CA ILE A 520 18.39 -0.91 19.43
C ILE A 520 18.85 0.25 18.54
N ARG A 521 19.61 -0.07 17.48
CA ARG A 521 20.11 0.88 16.50
C ARG A 521 18.89 1.56 15.89
N ILE A 522 18.67 2.78 16.37
CA ILE A 522 18.00 3.84 15.63
C ILE A 522 18.89 4.05 14.41
N SER A 523 18.59 3.40 13.28
CA SER A 523 19.03 3.98 12.01
C SER A 523 18.12 5.17 11.76
N ALA A 524 18.44 6.29 12.41
CA ALA A 524 18.11 7.58 11.84
C ALA A 524 18.91 7.63 10.53
N THR A 525 18.31 7.17 9.44
CA THR A 525 18.83 7.50 8.12
C THR A 525 18.72 9.01 8.02
N SER A 526 19.83 9.70 8.29
CA SER A 526 20.13 10.95 7.63
C SER A 526 20.24 10.62 6.15
N ALA A 527 19.10 10.54 5.46
CA ALA A 527 19.09 10.60 4.02
C ALA A 527 19.62 12.01 3.70
N GLU A 528 20.85 12.07 3.20
CA GLU A 528 21.26 13.21 2.39
C GLU A 528 20.27 13.26 1.22
N ILE A 529 19.36 14.23 1.31
CA ILE A 529 18.39 14.54 0.25
C ILE A 529 19.21 15.09 -0.92
N SER A 530 19.43 14.28 -1.96
CA SER A 530 19.98 14.70 -3.26
C SER A 530 18.89 14.89 -4.29
#